data_AF-A0ABD1F2K4-F1
#
_entry.id   AF-A0ABD1F2K4-F1
#
_cell.length_a   1.000
_cell.length_b   1.000
_cell.length_c   1.000
_cell.angle_alpha   90.00
_cell.angle_beta   90.00
_cell.angle_gamma   90.00
#
_symmetry.space_group_name_H-M   'P 1'
#
loop_
_entity.id
_entity.type
_entity.pdbx_description
1 polymer ?
#
loop_
_entity_poly.entity_id
_entity_poly.type
_entity_poly.pdbx_seq_one_letter_code
_entity_poly.pdbx_strand_id
1 'polypeptide(L)'
;MCDTFNSILNETCTLLETYKGRDKVIRTLCYLSRLIGELQSNPELQKKFATFGSQMSATRTTLRLFDDVLVLKNSIQYGFGRNEPDKYMALMGITSNILDHIFLPLEKVSWLAKHKLLTGIDNSKWDTASSTCWVLTSYLTVLKTMRYLMLLERHQSCVRERKGMSLEEFNKLKIFHLWTLLRAILDFTHAVNTLPPGYLWSSKLKPWFVSLVGTGSSLIGLYLIIYKRWLK
;
A
#
# COMPACT_ATOMS: atom_id res chain seq x y z
N MET A 1 -22.09 3.22 -25.98
CA MET A 1 -21.90 1.99 -25.17
C MET A 1 -20.63 1.24 -25.57
N CYS A 2 -20.37 1.04 -26.87
CA CYS A 2 -19.11 0.50 -27.40
C CYS A 2 -17.87 1.33 -26.98
N ASP A 3 -17.97 2.66 -27.05
CA ASP A 3 -16.83 3.55 -26.73
C ASP A 3 -16.46 3.54 -25.24
N THR A 4 -17.46 3.49 -24.36
CA THR A 4 -17.25 3.39 -22.90
C THR A 4 -16.61 2.06 -22.54
N PHE A 5 -17.08 0.96 -23.13
CA PHE A 5 -16.49 -0.36 -22.91
C PHE A 5 -15.03 -0.41 -23.38
N ASN A 6 -14.75 0.07 -24.59
CA ASN A 6 -13.39 0.10 -25.14
C ASN A 6 -12.46 0.99 -24.30
N SER A 7 -12.96 2.12 -23.78
CA SER A 7 -12.20 2.98 -22.87
C SER A 7 -11.85 2.27 -21.55
N ILE A 8 -12.82 1.62 -20.91
CA ILE A 8 -12.60 0.84 -19.67
C ILE A 8 -11.62 -0.31 -19.92
N LEU A 9 -11.76 -1.00 -21.04
CA LEU A 9 -10.88 -2.09 -21.43
C LEU A 9 -9.44 -1.61 -21.60
N ASN A 10 -9.23 -0.53 -22.36
CA ASN A 10 -7.91 0.05 -22.58
C ASN A 10 -7.25 0.52 -21.28
N GLU A 11 -8.00 1.16 -20.39
CA GLU A 11 -7.51 1.58 -19.07
C GLU A 11 -7.10 0.38 -18.21
N THR A 12 -7.89 -0.69 -18.25
CA THR A 12 -7.62 -1.93 -17.54
C THR A 12 -6.36 -2.61 -18.08
N CYS A 13 -6.20 -2.69 -19.41
CA CYS A 13 -4.98 -3.21 -20.04
C CYS A 13 -3.75 -2.39 -19.63
N THR A 14 -3.84 -1.06 -19.73
CA THR A 14 -2.74 -0.14 -19.35
C THR A 14 -2.40 -0.26 -17.86
N LEU A 15 -3.39 -0.52 -16.99
CA LEU A 15 -3.14 -0.81 -15.57
C LEU A 15 -2.36 -2.13 -15.43
N LEU A 16 -2.85 -3.19 -16.07
CA LEU A 16 -2.29 -4.54 -16.01
C LEU A 16 -0.93 -4.68 -16.70
N GLU A 17 -0.54 -3.79 -17.60
CA GLU A 17 0.82 -3.80 -18.18
C GLU A 17 1.90 -3.42 -17.17
N THR A 18 1.53 -2.70 -16.11
CA THR A 18 2.48 -2.23 -15.10
C THR A 18 2.58 -3.19 -13.92
N TYR A 19 3.80 -3.38 -13.38
CA TYR A 19 4.02 -4.12 -12.14
C TYR A 19 3.13 -3.65 -10.99
N LYS A 20 3.10 -2.33 -10.74
CA LYS A 20 2.29 -1.72 -9.67
C LYS A 20 0.79 -1.90 -9.88
N GLY A 21 0.32 -1.88 -11.12
CA GLY A 21 -1.08 -2.12 -11.44
C GLY A 21 -1.47 -3.59 -11.21
N ARG A 22 -0.65 -4.54 -11.65
CA ARG A 22 -0.85 -5.98 -11.36
C ARG A 22 -0.88 -6.26 -9.86
N ASP A 23 0.12 -5.80 -9.10
CA ASP A 23 0.12 -5.97 -7.63
C ASP A 23 -1.16 -5.40 -7.01
N LYS A 24 -1.60 -4.22 -7.45
CA LYS A 24 -2.82 -3.61 -6.90
C LYS A 24 -4.06 -4.44 -7.21
N VAL A 25 -4.21 -4.96 -8.42
CA VAL A 25 -5.33 -5.83 -8.80
C VAL A 25 -5.30 -7.13 -7.98
N ILE A 26 -4.14 -7.79 -7.88
CA ILE A 26 -3.98 -9.02 -7.09
C ILE A 26 -4.30 -8.74 -5.61
N ARG A 27 -3.90 -7.57 -5.08
CA ARG A 27 -4.22 -7.17 -3.71
C ARG A 27 -5.72 -6.98 -3.50
N THR A 28 -6.40 -6.34 -4.45
CA THR A 28 -7.86 -6.16 -4.41
C THR A 28 -8.55 -7.52 -4.42
N LEU A 29 -8.16 -8.42 -5.33
CA LEU A 29 -8.70 -9.77 -5.40
C LEU A 29 -8.47 -10.56 -4.11
N CYS A 30 -7.28 -10.45 -3.52
CA CYS A 30 -6.93 -11.07 -2.24
C CYS A 30 -7.89 -10.68 -1.11
N TYR A 31 -8.05 -9.37 -0.85
CA TYR A 31 -8.85 -8.93 0.29
C TYR A 31 -10.34 -9.02 0.01
N LEU A 32 -10.77 -8.78 -1.23
CA LEU A 32 -12.18 -8.92 -1.60
C LEU A 32 -12.63 -10.37 -1.47
N SER A 33 -11.83 -11.34 -1.93
CA SER A 33 -12.17 -12.75 -1.79
C SER A 33 -12.22 -13.16 -0.32
N ARG A 34 -11.26 -12.71 0.51
CA ARG A 34 -11.29 -12.97 1.96
C ARG A 34 -12.53 -12.40 2.62
N LEU A 35 -12.88 -11.15 2.31
CA LEU A 35 -14.08 -10.50 2.84
C LEU A 35 -15.35 -11.25 2.46
N ILE A 36 -15.50 -11.62 1.17
CA ILE A 36 -16.64 -12.40 0.70
C ILE A 36 -16.71 -13.73 1.46
N GLY A 37 -15.58 -14.44 1.58
CA GLY A 37 -15.48 -15.71 2.29
C GLY A 37 -15.85 -15.62 3.77
N GLU A 38 -15.38 -14.59 4.47
CA GLU A 38 -15.67 -14.36 5.90
C GLU A 38 -17.13 -13.97 6.17
N LEU A 39 -17.83 -13.46 5.16
CA LEU A 39 -19.27 -13.15 5.22
C LEU A 39 -20.15 -14.32 4.75
N GLN A 40 -19.57 -15.41 4.23
CA GLN A 40 -20.33 -16.59 3.83
C GLN A 40 -20.75 -17.43 5.03
N SER A 41 -22.02 -17.85 5.07
CA SER A 41 -22.50 -18.86 6.00
C SER A 41 -22.17 -20.29 5.55
N ASN A 42 -21.93 -20.51 4.25
CA ASN A 42 -21.58 -21.82 3.70
C ASN A 42 -20.08 -22.13 3.91
N PRO A 43 -19.72 -23.18 4.68
CA PRO A 43 -18.32 -23.51 4.97
C PRO A 43 -17.48 -23.86 3.73
N GLU A 44 -18.09 -24.47 2.72
CA GLU A 44 -17.40 -24.84 1.49
C GLU A 44 -16.99 -23.60 0.69
N LEU A 45 -17.92 -22.65 0.54
CA LEU A 45 -17.63 -21.38 -0.14
C LEU A 45 -16.62 -20.55 0.65
N GLN A 46 -16.76 -20.48 1.99
CA GLN A 46 -15.78 -19.82 2.86
C GLN A 46 -14.36 -20.36 2.61
N LYS A 47 -14.20 -21.69 2.57
CA LYS A 47 -12.90 -22.33 2.32
C LYS A 47 -12.35 -22.03 0.92
N LYS A 48 -13.20 -22.04 -0.12
CA LYS A 48 -12.81 -21.71 -1.50
C LYS A 48 -12.29 -20.27 -1.60
N PHE A 49 -13.03 -19.32 -1.06
CA PHE A 49 -12.65 -17.90 -1.05
C PHE A 49 -11.38 -17.62 -0.22
N ALA A 50 -11.24 -18.28 0.94
CA ALA A 50 -10.03 -18.19 1.75
C ALA A 50 -8.80 -18.74 1.02
N THR A 51 -8.95 -19.88 0.33
CA THR A 51 -7.88 -20.48 -0.48
C THR A 51 -7.45 -19.54 -1.61
N PHE A 52 -8.41 -19.02 -2.38
CA PHE A 52 -8.14 -18.07 -3.44
C PHE A 52 -7.41 -16.82 -2.91
N GLY A 53 -7.89 -16.25 -1.80
CA GLY A 53 -7.25 -15.09 -1.18
C GLY A 53 -5.84 -15.37 -0.68
N SER A 54 -5.60 -16.56 -0.13
CA SER A 54 -4.25 -17.00 0.27
C SER A 54 -3.31 -17.11 -0.93
N GLN A 55 -3.78 -17.65 -2.06
CA GLN A 55 -2.99 -17.74 -3.28
C GLN A 55 -2.64 -16.35 -3.83
N MET A 56 -3.61 -15.43 -3.89
CA MET A 56 -3.34 -14.04 -4.30
C MET A 56 -2.33 -13.35 -3.37
N SER A 57 -2.45 -13.55 -2.05
CA SER A 57 -1.47 -13.02 -1.09
C SER A 57 -0.07 -13.61 -1.30
N ALA A 58 0.03 -14.92 -1.54
CA ALA A 58 1.30 -15.59 -1.80
C ALA A 58 1.96 -15.08 -3.08
N THR A 59 1.19 -14.93 -4.16
CA THR A 59 1.66 -14.33 -5.42
C THR A 59 2.29 -12.96 -5.21
N ARG A 60 1.67 -12.10 -4.38
CA ARG A 60 2.23 -10.78 -4.07
C ARG A 60 3.55 -10.86 -3.33
N THR A 61 3.69 -11.77 -2.38
CA THR A 61 4.98 -11.94 -1.68
C THR A 61 6.05 -12.45 -2.63
N THR A 62 5.73 -13.39 -3.53
CA THR A 62 6.68 -13.86 -4.55
C THR A 62 7.09 -12.75 -5.51
N LEU A 63 6.16 -11.89 -5.94
CA LEU A 63 6.45 -10.75 -6.80
C LEU A 63 7.42 -9.75 -6.13
N ARG A 64 7.26 -9.50 -4.84
CA ARG A 64 8.11 -8.57 -4.06
C ARG A 64 9.55 -9.05 -3.87
N LEU A 65 9.85 -10.33 -4.14
CA LEU A 65 11.23 -10.83 -4.12
C LEU A 65 12.14 -10.09 -5.12
N PHE A 66 11.57 -9.40 -6.10
CA PHE A 66 12.27 -8.63 -7.12
C PHE A 66 12.26 -7.10 -6.87
N ASP A 67 11.75 -6.63 -5.73
CA ASP A 67 11.57 -5.20 -5.46
C ASP A 67 12.87 -4.47 -5.11
N ASP A 68 13.99 -5.15 -4.84
CA ASP A 68 15.25 -4.52 -4.41
C ASP A 68 15.75 -3.46 -5.40
N VAL A 69 15.74 -3.80 -6.69
CA VAL A 69 16.18 -2.89 -7.75
C VAL A 69 15.23 -1.69 -7.86
N LEU A 70 13.93 -1.90 -7.61
CA LEU A 70 12.92 -0.83 -7.63
C LEU A 70 13.11 0.10 -6.42
N VAL A 71 13.35 -0.44 -5.23
CA VAL A 71 13.62 0.34 -4.01
C VAL A 71 14.95 1.10 -4.13
N LEU A 72 15.98 0.49 -4.71
CA LEU A 72 17.25 1.15 -5.00
C LEU A 72 17.05 2.32 -5.97
N LYS A 73 16.36 2.10 -7.11
CA LYS A 73 16.06 3.16 -8.06
C LYS A 73 15.27 4.30 -7.40
N ASN A 74 14.25 3.99 -6.61
CA ASN A 74 13.47 4.99 -5.89
C ASN A 74 14.34 5.78 -4.92
N SER A 75 15.24 5.11 -4.19
CA SER A 75 16.15 5.75 -3.23
C SER A 75 17.13 6.70 -3.92
N ILE A 76 17.71 6.28 -5.05
CA ILE A 76 18.61 7.13 -5.85
C ILE A 76 17.87 8.35 -6.38
N GLN A 77 16.67 8.17 -6.94
CA GLN A 77 15.85 9.27 -7.45
C GLN A 77 15.39 10.23 -6.34
N TYR A 78 15.14 9.70 -5.14
CA TYR A 78 14.75 10.50 -3.98
C TYR A 78 15.92 11.31 -3.41
N GLY A 79 17.13 10.73 -3.43
CA GLY A 79 18.32 11.31 -2.84
C GLY A 79 18.13 11.63 -1.36
N PHE A 80 18.58 12.80 -0.93
CA PHE A 80 18.46 13.29 0.45
C PHE A 80 17.22 14.17 0.68
N GLY A 81 16.15 13.98 -0.10
CA GLY A 81 14.89 14.71 0.09
C GLY A 81 14.95 16.20 -0.25
N ARG A 82 15.87 16.63 -1.13
CA ARG A 82 16.04 18.04 -1.53
C ARG A 82 14.80 18.67 -2.16
N ASN A 83 13.93 17.83 -2.74
CA ASN A 83 12.70 18.25 -3.41
C ASN A 83 11.48 18.29 -2.47
N GLU A 84 11.67 17.98 -1.18
CA GLU A 84 10.57 17.98 -0.22
C GLU A 84 10.23 19.39 0.26
N PRO A 85 8.96 19.67 0.61
CA PRO A 85 8.53 20.97 1.10
C PRO A 85 9.24 21.44 2.38
N ASP A 86 9.63 20.51 3.25
CA ASP A 86 10.37 20.80 4.47
C ASP A 86 11.32 19.67 4.90
N LYS A 87 12.18 19.97 5.88
CA LYS A 87 13.18 19.04 6.42
C LYS A 87 12.56 17.82 7.11
N TYR A 88 11.37 17.96 7.70
CA TYR A 88 10.69 16.86 8.39
C TYR A 88 10.18 15.83 7.38
N MET A 89 9.63 16.29 6.26
CA MET A 89 9.21 15.44 5.15
C MET A 89 10.40 14.73 4.49
N ALA A 90 11.53 15.42 4.34
CA ALA A 90 12.79 14.81 3.89
C ALA A 90 13.26 13.72 4.85
N LEU A 91 13.28 13.99 6.16
CA LEU A 91 13.67 13.01 7.17
C LEU A 91 12.76 11.78 7.13
N MET A 92 11.43 11.96 7.13
CA MET A 92 10.48 10.85 7.03
C MET A 92 10.69 10.04 5.76
N GLY A 93 10.93 10.67 4.61
CA GLY A 93 11.16 9.96 3.35
C GLY A 93 12.48 9.19 3.31
N ILE A 94 13.57 9.75 3.84
CA ILE A 94 14.86 9.05 3.97
C ILE A 94 14.68 7.84 4.89
N THR A 95 14.03 8.02 6.05
CA THR A 95 13.78 6.92 6.99
C THR A 95 12.91 5.82 6.36
N SER A 96 11.86 6.18 5.61
CA SER A 96 11.06 5.20 4.87
C SER A 96 11.89 4.42 3.86
N ASN A 97 12.76 5.08 3.09
CA ASN A 97 13.64 4.38 2.14
C ASN A 97 14.60 3.41 2.84
N ILE A 98 15.18 3.81 3.99
CA ILE A 98 16.04 2.93 4.79
C ILE A 98 15.25 1.71 5.28
N LEU A 99 14.04 1.93 5.81
CA LEU A 99 13.18 0.84 6.26
C LEU A 99 12.81 -0.09 5.11
N ASP A 100 12.58 0.42 3.90
CA ASP A 100 12.30 -0.42 2.73
C ASP A 100 13.50 -1.31 2.34
N HIS A 101 14.73 -0.77 2.41
CA HIS A 101 15.96 -1.56 2.22
C HIS A 101 16.18 -2.63 3.29
N ILE A 102 15.72 -2.41 4.52
CA ILE A 102 15.78 -3.40 5.60
C ILE A 102 14.64 -4.42 5.47
N PHE A 103 13.44 -3.95 5.11
CA PHE A 103 12.24 -4.76 4.99
C PHE A 103 12.41 -5.89 3.97
N LEU A 104 12.93 -5.58 2.78
CA LEU A 104 13.04 -6.54 1.69
C LEU A 104 13.90 -7.78 2.04
N PRO A 105 15.14 -7.67 2.56
CA PRO A 105 15.91 -8.85 2.94
C PRO A 105 15.26 -9.63 4.09
N LEU A 106 14.63 -8.96 5.07
CA LEU A 106 13.90 -9.65 6.14
C LEU A 106 12.73 -10.47 5.58
N GLU A 107 11.95 -9.88 4.67
CA GLU A 107 10.83 -10.57 4.01
C GLU A 107 11.33 -11.75 3.15
N LYS A 108 12.47 -11.62 2.47
CA LYS A 108 13.06 -12.74 1.71
C LYS A 108 13.46 -13.90 2.61
N VAL A 109 14.11 -13.64 3.74
CA VAL A 109 14.50 -14.70 4.68
C VAL A 109 13.26 -15.38 5.27
N SER A 110 12.24 -14.60 5.66
CA SER A 110 10.93 -15.13 6.09
C SER A 110 10.31 -16.01 4.99
N TRP A 111 10.28 -15.54 3.74
CA TRP A 111 9.73 -16.31 2.63
C TRP A 111 10.50 -17.63 2.39
N LEU A 112 11.83 -17.61 2.42
CA LEU A 112 12.67 -18.80 2.25
C LEU A 112 12.47 -19.81 3.39
N ALA A 113 12.44 -19.34 4.64
CA ALA A 113 12.20 -20.18 5.81
C ALA A 113 10.80 -20.81 5.77
N LYS A 114 9.77 -20.03 5.42
CA LYS A 114 8.38 -20.51 5.25
C LYS A 114 8.26 -21.65 4.24
N HIS A 115 9.03 -21.63 3.16
CA HIS A 115 9.04 -22.67 2.12
C HIS A 115 10.08 -23.77 2.37
N LYS A 116 10.71 -23.80 3.55
CA LYS A 116 11.72 -24.80 3.94
C LYS A 116 12.94 -24.86 3.02
N LEU A 117 13.25 -23.75 2.34
CA LEU A 117 14.45 -23.60 1.51
C LEU A 117 15.69 -23.27 2.38
N LEU A 118 15.47 -22.73 3.57
CA LEU A 118 16.47 -22.58 4.61
C LEU A 118 16.09 -23.45 5.81
N THR A 119 16.98 -24.33 6.23
CA THR A 119 16.80 -25.21 7.39
C THR A 119 17.38 -24.55 8.65
N GLY A 120 16.76 -24.82 9.81
CA GLY A 120 17.26 -24.35 11.12
C GLY A 120 16.93 -22.89 11.47
N ILE A 121 16.14 -22.19 10.65
CA ILE A 121 15.76 -20.78 10.88
C ILE A 121 14.33 -20.68 11.40
N ASP A 122 14.13 -19.91 12.46
CA ASP A 122 12.80 -19.59 13.00
C ASP A 122 12.10 -18.51 12.16
N ASN A 123 11.17 -18.95 11.31
CA ASN A 123 10.37 -18.06 10.45
C ASN A 123 9.61 -16.98 11.24
N SER A 124 9.16 -17.28 12.47
CA SER A 124 8.33 -16.36 13.26
C SER A 124 9.06 -15.05 13.56
N LYS A 125 10.37 -15.14 13.87
CA LYS A 125 11.20 -13.97 14.17
C LYS A 125 11.39 -13.08 12.94
N TRP A 126 11.66 -13.67 11.79
CA TRP A 126 11.86 -12.92 10.54
C TRP A 126 10.56 -12.30 10.04
N ASP A 127 9.45 -13.03 10.13
CA ASP A 127 8.12 -12.53 9.78
C ASP A 127 7.70 -11.35 10.68
N THR A 128 7.98 -11.46 11.98
CA THR A 128 7.74 -10.36 12.94
C THR A 128 8.62 -9.15 12.64
N ALA A 129 9.90 -9.36 12.33
CA ALA A 129 10.83 -8.29 11.99
C ALA A 129 10.40 -7.56 10.70
N SER A 130 10.08 -8.29 9.63
CA SER A 130 9.56 -7.70 8.39
C SER A 130 8.22 -6.98 8.61
N SER A 131 7.32 -7.56 9.40
CA SER A 131 6.04 -6.92 9.74
C SER A 131 6.24 -5.64 10.53
N THR A 132 7.22 -5.60 11.43
CA THR A 132 7.57 -4.40 12.20
C THR A 132 8.08 -3.28 11.28
N CYS A 133 8.97 -3.59 10.35
CA CYS A 133 9.40 -2.63 9.33
C CYS A 133 8.22 -2.10 8.51
N TRP A 134 7.30 -2.99 8.09
CA TRP A 134 6.12 -2.58 7.33
C TRP A 134 5.18 -1.66 8.11
N VAL A 135 4.98 -1.92 9.41
CA VAL A 135 4.21 -1.05 10.31
C VAL A 135 4.88 0.32 10.43
N LEU A 136 6.19 0.37 10.64
CA LEU A 136 6.94 1.63 10.74
C LEU A 136 6.88 2.45 9.46
N THR A 137 7.09 1.84 8.28
CA THR A 137 6.98 2.53 6.99
C THR A 137 5.55 3.04 6.75
N SER A 138 4.54 2.25 7.13
CA SER A 138 3.12 2.63 7.00
C SER A 138 2.77 3.80 7.91
N TYR A 139 3.29 3.82 9.15
CA TYR A 139 3.16 4.95 10.08
C TYR A 139 3.79 6.22 9.53
N LEU A 140 5.04 6.14 9.02
CA LEU A 140 5.71 7.27 8.39
C LEU A 140 4.94 7.79 7.17
N THR A 141 4.30 6.90 6.41
CA THR A 141 3.46 7.28 5.27
C THR A 141 2.25 8.11 5.71
N VAL A 142 1.59 7.73 6.80
CA VAL A 142 0.49 8.51 7.40
C VAL A 142 1.00 9.90 7.81
N LEU A 143 2.08 9.97 8.59
CA LEU A 143 2.65 11.24 9.06
C LEU A 143 3.06 12.14 7.91
N LYS A 144 3.76 11.61 6.91
CA LYS A 144 4.22 12.35 5.75
C LYS A 144 3.06 12.90 4.92
N THR A 145 2.02 12.10 4.71
CA THR A 145 0.84 12.53 3.94
C THR A 145 0.03 13.58 4.70
N MET A 146 -0.13 13.40 6.01
CA MET A 146 -0.78 14.37 6.88
C MET A 146 -0.02 15.71 6.90
N ARG A 147 1.31 15.65 7.06
CA ARG A 147 2.18 16.84 7.03
C ARG A 147 2.08 17.58 5.70
N TYR A 148 2.09 16.85 4.59
CA TYR A 148 1.93 17.44 3.26
C TYR A 148 0.59 18.17 3.14
N LEU A 149 -0.52 17.57 3.59
CA LEU A 149 -1.84 18.20 3.59
C LEU A 149 -1.86 19.50 4.43
N MET A 150 -1.28 19.49 5.62
CA MET A 150 -1.18 20.69 6.47
C MET A 150 -0.40 21.82 5.79
N LEU A 151 0.73 21.48 5.15
CA LEU A 151 1.53 22.47 4.42
C LEU A 151 0.80 22.99 3.18
N LEU A 152 0.08 22.10 2.49
CA LEU A 152 -0.72 22.46 1.32
C LEU A 152 -1.83 23.45 1.68
N GLU A 153 -2.51 23.24 2.81
CA GLU A 153 -3.52 24.17 3.32
C GLU A 153 -2.91 25.49 3.80
N ARG A 154 -1.84 25.42 4.59
CA ARG A 154 -1.18 26.61 5.14
C ARG A 154 -0.62 27.53 4.07
N HIS A 155 -0.08 26.98 2.99
CA HIS A 155 0.56 27.73 1.91
C HIS A 155 -0.25 27.71 0.61
N GLN A 156 -1.57 27.56 0.70
CA GLN A 156 -2.46 27.42 -0.46
C GLN A 156 -2.25 28.51 -1.52
N SER A 157 -2.15 29.79 -1.11
CA SER A 157 -2.02 30.91 -2.04
C SER A 157 -0.71 30.84 -2.82
N CYS A 158 0.42 30.63 -2.13
CA CYS A 158 1.73 30.51 -2.76
C CYS A 158 1.83 29.28 -3.67
N VAL A 159 1.26 28.14 -3.24
CA VAL A 159 1.26 26.91 -4.05
C VAL A 159 0.43 27.08 -5.31
N ARG A 160 -0.73 27.73 -5.21
CA ARG A 160 -1.60 28.02 -6.36
C ARG A 160 -0.93 28.96 -7.34
N GLU A 161 -0.37 30.06 -6.87
CA GLU A 161 0.34 31.03 -7.71
C GLU A 161 1.55 30.40 -8.41
N ARG A 162 2.41 29.69 -7.65
CA ARG A 162 3.60 29.04 -8.21
C ARG A 162 3.28 27.97 -9.25
N LYS A 163 2.15 27.26 -9.11
CA LYS A 163 1.71 26.23 -10.04
C LYS A 163 0.76 26.74 -11.13
N GLY A 164 0.40 28.03 -11.12
CA GLY A 164 -0.60 28.59 -12.03
C GLY A 164 -1.97 27.91 -11.92
N MET A 165 -2.34 27.46 -10.73
CA MET A 165 -3.47 26.55 -10.50
C MET A 165 -4.75 27.29 -10.12
N SER A 166 -5.85 26.98 -10.79
CA SER A 166 -7.19 27.43 -10.44
C SER A 166 -7.63 26.90 -9.06
N LEU A 167 -8.67 27.50 -8.47
CA LEU A 167 -9.21 27.01 -7.20
C LEU A 167 -9.77 25.59 -7.33
N GLU A 168 -10.36 25.25 -8.47
CA GLU A 168 -10.93 23.93 -8.74
C GLU A 168 -9.84 22.84 -8.80
N GLU A 169 -8.77 23.09 -9.55
CA GLU A 169 -7.62 22.16 -9.64
C GLU A 169 -6.94 21.97 -8.28
N PHE A 170 -6.84 23.04 -7.48
CA PHE A 170 -6.32 22.96 -6.12
C PHE A 170 -7.19 22.07 -5.23
N ASN A 171 -8.51 22.19 -5.33
CA ASN A 171 -9.45 21.35 -4.60
C ASN A 171 -9.36 19.87 -5.04
N LYS A 172 -9.22 19.60 -6.34
CA LYS A 172 -8.99 18.24 -6.87
C LYS A 172 -7.69 17.63 -6.32
N LEU A 173 -6.60 18.41 -6.29
CA LEU A 173 -5.33 18.00 -5.69
C LEU A 173 -5.49 17.70 -4.18
N LYS A 174 -6.20 18.56 -3.45
CA LYS A 174 -6.45 18.37 -2.02
C LYS A 174 -7.26 17.09 -1.77
N ILE A 175 -8.32 16.86 -2.52
CA ILE A 175 -9.15 15.64 -2.45
C ILE A 175 -8.30 14.39 -2.74
N PHE A 176 -7.43 14.43 -3.74
CA PHE A 176 -6.49 13.34 -4.02
C PHE A 176 -5.60 12.99 -2.82
N HIS A 177 -5.05 14.00 -2.14
CA HIS A 177 -4.21 13.79 -0.96
C HIS A 177 -5.02 13.32 0.26
N LEU A 178 -6.28 13.74 0.41
CA LEU A 178 -7.18 13.22 1.45
C LEU A 178 -7.47 11.72 1.25
N TRP A 179 -7.78 11.30 0.02
CA TRP A 179 -7.92 9.88 -0.31
C TRP A 179 -6.64 9.09 -0.07
N THR A 180 -5.49 9.69 -0.38
CA THR A 180 -4.17 9.10 -0.10
C THR A 180 -3.96 8.92 1.41
N LEU A 181 -4.34 9.89 2.24
CA LEU A 181 -4.26 9.81 3.69
C LEU A 181 -5.19 8.73 4.24
N LEU A 182 -6.46 8.69 3.80
CA LEU A 182 -7.41 7.66 4.22
C LEU A 182 -6.88 6.26 3.88
N ARG A 183 -6.34 6.08 2.68
CA ARG A 183 -5.71 4.82 2.30
C ARG A 183 -4.53 4.46 3.21
N ALA A 184 -3.66 5.42 3.51
CA ALA A 184 -2.51 5.20 4.39
C ALA A 184 -2.93 4.80 5.80
N ILE A 185 -3.99 5.41 6.34
CA ILE A 185 -4.56 5.04 7.65
C ILE A 185 -5.09 3.61 7.61
N LEU A 186 -5.82 3.22 6.56
CA LEU A 186 -6.29 1.84 6.41
C LEU A 186 -5.14 0.84 6.28
N ASP A 187 -4.11 1.16 5.49
CA ASP A 187 -2.89 0.35 5.35
C ASP A 187 -2.17 0.20 6.70
N PHE A 188 -2.06 1.27 7.48
CA PHE A 188 -1.47 1.23 8.83
C PHE A 188 -2.29 0.39 9.81
N THR A 189 -3.62 0.57 9.83
CA THR A 189 -4.54 -0.24 10.64
C THR A 189 -4.37 -1.73 10.35
N HIS A 190 -4.30 -2.08 9.06
CA HIS A 190 -4.07 -3.45 8.62
C HIS A 190 -2.68 -3.95 9.04
N ALA A 191 -1.62 -3.18 8.80
CA ALA A 191 -0.24 -3.55 9.12
C ALA A 191 -0.06 -3.82 10.61
N VAL A 192 -0.60 -2.99 11.50
CA VAL A 192 -0.52 -3.23 12.95
C VAL A 192 -1.20 -4.54 13.34
N ASN A 193 -2.30 -4.89 12.66
CA ASN A 193 -3.00 -6.13 12.94
C ASN A 193 -2.23 -7.40 12.53
N THR A 194 -1.20 -7.29 11.67
CA THR A 194 -0.36 -8.45 11.29
C THR A 194 0.76 -8.74 12.27
N LEU A 195 1.00 -7.87 13.26
CA LEU A 195 1.96 -8.15 14.32
C LEU A 195 1.45 -9.25 15.26
N PRO A 196 2.36 -9.96 15.97
CA PRO A 196 1.99 -10.91 17.00
C PRO A 196 1.26 -10.19 18.16
N PRO A 197 0.52 -10.93 19.01
CA PRO A 197 -0.15 -10.35 20.17
C PRO A 197 0.80 -9.58 21.09
N GLY A 198 0.36 -8.42 21.58
CA GLY A 198 1.13 -7.57 22.49
C GLY A 198 1.49 -6.19 21.94
N TYR A 199 1.27 -5.94 20.64
CA TYR A 199 1.56 -4.66 19.99
C TYR A 199 0.26 -3.89 19.67
N LEU A 200 -0.04 -2.78 20.35
CA LEU A 200 -1.22 -1.94 20.07
C LEU A 200 -2.54 -2.76 19.99
N TRP A 201 -3.17 -2.81 18.80
CA TRP A 201 -4.36 -3.61 18.47
C TRP A 201 -4.06 -4.87 17.65
N SER A 202 -2.80 -5.30 17.59
CA SER A 202 -2.35 -6.53 16.92
C SER A 202 -3.25 -7.72 17.27
N SER A 203 -3.73 -8.46 16.27
CA SER A 203 -4.56 -9.65 16.44
C SER A 203 -5.87 -9.44 17.25
N LYS A 204 -6.28 -8.19 17.53
CA LYS A 204 -7.54 -7.90 18.26
C LYS A 204 -8.73 -7.66 17.33
N LEU A 205 -8.47 -7.39 16.04
CA LEU A 205 -9.52 -7.11 15.07
C LEU A 205 -10.15 -8.41 14.56
N LYS A 206 -11.47 -8.39 14.35
CA LYS A 206 -12.21 -9.52 13.75
C LYS A 206 -11.71 -9.75 12.31
N PRO A 207 -11.60 -11.01 11.84
CA PRO A 207 -11.10 -11.31 10.48
C PRO A 207 -11.82 -10.54 9.36
N TRP A 208 -13.16 -10.55 9.37
CA TRP A 208 -13.99 -9.79 8.41
C TRP A 208 -13.65 -8.30 8.36
N PHE A 209 -13.33 -7.70 9.51
CA PHE A 209 -13.01 -6.28 9.60
C PHE A 209 -11.62 -6.01 8.99
N VAL A 210 -10.66 -6.90 9.22
CA VAL A 210 -9.32 -6.82 8.61
C VAL A 210 -9.43 -6.91 7.09
N SER A 211 -10.22 -7.84 6.57
CA SER A 211 -10.47 -7.97 5.14
C SER A 211 -11.25 -6.78 4.57
N LEU A 212 -12.17 -6.19 5.33
CA LEU A 212 -12.87 -4.96 4.94
C LEU A 212 -11.88 -3.78 4.81
N VAL A 213 -11.01 -3.58 5.81
CA VAL A 213 -9.96 -2.54 5.79
C VAL A 213 -9.03 -2.76 4.60
N GLY A 214 -8.58 -3.99 4.37
CA GLY A 214 -7.73 -4.35 3.24
C GLY A 214 -8.41 -4.13 1.89
N THR A 215 -9.70 -4.45 1.78
CA THR A 215 -10.52 -4.22 0.57
C THR A 215 -10.69 -2.74 0.31
N GLY A 216 -11.12 -1.96 1.32
CA GLY A 216 -11.30 -0.52 1.20
C GLY A 216 -10.01 0.19 0.79
N SER A 217 -8.89 -0.15 1.43
CA SER A 217 -7.58 0.39 1.04
C SER A 217 -7.21 0.03 -0.41
N SER A 218 -7.53 -1.18 -0.86
CA SER A 218 -7.22 -1.64 -2.23
C SER A 218 -8.05 -0.94 -3.28
N LEU A 219 -9.35 -0.76 -3.03
CA LEU A 219 -10.25 -0.01 -3.90
C LEU A 219 -9.86 1.47 -3.99
N ILE A 220 -9.56 2.13 -2.86
CA ILE A 220 -9.05 3.51 -2.87
C ILE A 220 -7.72 3.56 -3.65
N GLY A 221 -6.85 2.56 -3.48
CA GLY A 221 -5.60 2.46 -4.23
C GLY A 221 -5.78 2.35 -5.75
N LEU A 222 -6.76 1.57 -6.22
CA LEU A 222 -7.11 1.48 -7.64
C LEU A 222 -7.69 2.81 -8.14
N TYR A 223 -8.62 3.38 -7.39
CA TYR A 223 -9.21 4.69 -7.69
C TYR A 223 -8.13 5.76 -7.84
N LEU A 224 -7.17 5.84 -6.91
CA LEU A 224 -6.10 6.83 -6.97
C LEU A 224 -5.18 6.66 -8.19
N ILE A 225 -4.97 5.43 -8.68
CA ILE A 225 -4.18 5.20 -9.90
C ILE A 225 -4.92 5.77 -11.12
N ILE A 226 -6.21 5.50 -11.24
CA ILE A 226 -7.05 5.99 -12.33
C ILE A 226 -7.21 7.51 -12.24
N TYR A 227 -7.55 8.03 -11.05
CA TYR A 227 -7.74 9.46 -10.80
C TYR A 227 -6.46 10.26 -11.09
N LYS A 228 -5.28 9.73 -10.75
CA LYS A 228 -4.01 10.40 -11.07
C LYS A 228 -3.75 10.50 -12.57
N ARG A 229 -4.27 9.58 -13.40
CA ARG A 229 -4.19 9.69 -14.86
C ARG A 229 -5.09 10.81 -15.38
N TRP A 230 -6.26 11.00 -14.78
CA TRP A 230 -7.21 12.06 -15.14
C TRP A 230 -6.83 13.46 -14.60
N LEU A 231 -5.98 13.51 -13.57
CA LEU A 231 -5.42 14.77 -13.04
C LEU A 231 -4.30 15.36 -13.92
N LYS A 232 -3.75 14.59 -14.87
CA LYS A 232 -2.75 15.04 -15.82
C LYS A 232 -3.42 15.56 -17.08
#